data_AF-A0A166QRL9-F1
#
_entry.id   AF-A0A166QRL9-F1
#
_cell.length_a   1.000
_cell.length_b   1.000
_cell.length_c   1.000
_cell.angle_alpha   90.00
_cell.angle_beta   90.00
_cell.angle_gamma   90.00
#
_symmetry.space_group_name_H-M   'P 1'
#
loop_
_entity.id
_entity.type
_entity.pdbx_description
1 polymer ?
#
loop_
_entity_poly.entity_id
_entity_poly.type
_entity_poly.pdbx_seq_one_letter_code
_entity_poly.pdbx_strand_id
1 'polypeptide(L)' 'MSRKGTSIGASKLAMYAADPAGVINPKKMNKAALRYGTRAHAKIGKGPNALLYIIIAVVVLYLAFTGGIPWK' A
#
# COMPACT_ATOMS: atom_id res chain seq x y z
N MET A 1 -11.20 -3.27 -34.47
CA MET A 1 -10.51 -3.01 -33.19
C MET A 1 -11.55 -2.73 -32.11
N SER A 2 -11.79 -3.67 -31.19
CA SER A 2 -12.71 -3.46 -30.07
C SER A 2 -12.03 -2.54 -29.04
N ARG A 3 -12.57 -1.33 -28.84
CA ARG A 3 -12.08 -0.42 -27.81
C ARG A 3 -12.53 -0.98 -26.46
N LYS A 4 -11.60 -1.49 -25.64
CA LYS A 4 -11.89 -1.83 -24.24
C LYS A 4 -12.49 -0.60 -23.57
N GLY A 5 -13.72 -0.70 -23.10
CA GLY A 5 -14.34 0.35 -22.30
C GLY A 5 -13.51 0.59 -21.06
N THR A 6 -12.84 1.73 -20.98
CA THR A 6 -12.16 2.16 -19.77
C THR A 6 -13.24 2.53 -18.75
N SER A 7 -13.50 1.65 -17.79
CA SER A 7 -14.34 1.99 -16.65
C SER A 7 -13.72 3.17 -15.91
N ILE A 8 -14.46 4.27 -15.79
CA ILE A 8 -14.03 5.41 -15.00
C ILE A 8 -14.08 4.99 -13.54
N GLY A 9 -12.93 4.94 -12.87
CA GLY A 9 -12.86 4.56 -11.47
C GLY A 9 -13.72 5.48 -10.59
N ALA A 10 -14.35 4.91 -9.56
CA ALA A 10 -15.26 5.63 -8.66
C ALA A 10 -14.64 6.91 -8.05
N SER A 11 -13.33 6.89 -7.80
CA SER A 11 -12.58 8.06 -7.32
C SER A 11 -12.56 9.22 -8.32
N LYS A 12 -12.49 8.95 -9.63
CA LYS A 12 -12.61 9.99 -10.67
C LYS A 12 -14.02 10.55 -10.76
N LEU A 13 -15.05 9.70 -10.63
CA LEU A 13 -16.45 10.14 -10.61
C LEU A 13 -16.74 11.03 -9.39
N ALA A 14 -16.24 10.65 -8.21
CA ALA A 14 -16.38 11.45 -6.99
C ALA A 14 -15.65 12.81 -7.10
N MET A 15 -14.43 12.82 -7.64
CA MET A 15 -13.74 14.09 -7.90
C MET A 15 -14.46 14.95 -8.93
N TYR A 16 -15.05 14.35 -9.95
CA TYR A 16 -15.81 15.09 -10.97
C TYR A 16 -17.10 15.71 -10.40
N ALA A 17 -17.76 15.01 -9.47
CA ALA A 17 -18.93 15.53 -8.76
C ALA A 17 -18.57 16.65 -7.77
N ALA A 18 -17.40 16.59 -7.14
CA ALA A 18 -16.95 17.59 -6.17
C ALA A 18 -16.34 18.85 -6.80
N ASP A 19 -15.47 18.68 -7.81
CA ASP A 19 -14.86 19.78 -8.57
C ASP A 19 -14.55 19.32 -10.02
N PRO A 20 -15.48 19.53 -10.96
CA PRO A 20 -15.29 19.12 -12.35
C PRO A 20 -14.12 19.85 -13.02
N ALA A 21 -13.82 21.08 -12.62
CA ALA A 21 -12.70 21.85 -13.18
C ALA A 21 -11.34 21.30 -12.72
N GLY A 22 -11.26 20.79 -11.48
CA GLY A 22 -10.08 20.13 -10.93
C GLY A 22 -9.72 18.81 -11.62
N VAL A 23 -10.71 18.08 -12.15
CA VAL A 23 -10.49 16.83 -12.92
C VAL A 23 -9.96 17.11 -14.32
N ILE A 24 -10.41 18.20 -14.95
CA ILE A 24 -10.01 18.59 -16.31
C ILE A 24 -8.63 19.27 -16.31
N ASN A 25 -8.28 19.99 -15.23
CA ASN A 25 -7.00 20.67 -15.08
C ASN A 25 -6.11 20.04 -13.98
N PRO A 26 -5.43 18.91 -14.27
CA PRO A 26 -4.56 18.22 -13.31
C PRO A 26 -3.33 19.03 -12.87
N LYS A 27 -3.07 20.20 -13.48
CA LYS A 27 -1.99 21.13 -13.09
C LYS A 27 -2.12 21.63 -11.65
N LYS A 28 -3.33 21.67 -11.08
CA LYS A 28 -3.56 22.09 -9.69
C LYS A 28 -3.35 20.96 -8.67
N MET A 29 -3.21 19.70 -9.12
CA MET A 29 -2.94 18.60 -8.22
C MET A 29 -1.47 18.65 -7.79
N ASN A 30 -1.24 18.73 -6.47
CA ASN A 30 0.10 18.76 -5.92
C ASN A 30 0.79 17.38 -6.14
N LYS A 31 1.69 17.32 -7.13
CA LYS A 31 2.40 16.09 -7.51
C LYS A 31 3.18 15.47 -6.35
N ALA A 32 3.66 16.30 -5.42
CA ALA A 32 4.33 15.82 -4.22
C ALA A 32 3.35 15.06 -3.31
N ALA A 33 2.19 15.63 -3.03
CA ALA A 33 1.16 15.00 -2.20
C ALA A 33 0.70 13.65 -2.78
N LEU A 34 0.51 13.56 -4.11
CA LEU A 34 0.20 12.31 -4.78
C LEU A 34 1.32 11.28 -4.59
N ARG A 35 2.57 11.64 -4.83
CA ARG A 35 3.72 10.73 -4.64
C ARG A 35 3.83 10.23 -3.20
N TYR A 36 3.68 11.11 -2.22
CA TYR A 36 3.73 10.75 -0.80
C TYR A 36 2.54 9.84 -0.42
N GLY A 37 1.32 10.19 -0.84
CA GLY A 37 0.13 9.37 -0.59
C GLY A 37 0.23 7.99 -1.23
N THR A 38 0.75 7.90 -2.47
CA THR A 38 0.93 6.61 -3.15
C THR A 38 1.99 5.76 -2.45
N ARG A 39 3.09 6.37 -2.00
CA ARG A 39 4.11 5.68 -1.20
C ARG A 39 3.58 5.22 0.16
N ALA A 40 2.72 5.99 0.81
CA ALA A 40 2.09 5.62 2.06
C ALA A 40 1.13 4.43 1.87
N HIS A 41 0.24 4.50 0.87
CA HIS A 41 -0.63 3.38 0.52
C HIS A 41 0.15 2.13 0.11
N ALA A 42 1.25 2.28 -0.62
CA ALA A 42 2.10 1.15 -0.99
C ALA A 42 2.84 0.55 0.21
N LYS A 43 3.20 1.35 1.22
CA LYS A 43 3.80 0.85 2.48
C LYS A 43 2.78 0.15 3.37
N ILE A 44 1.57 0.69 3.48
CA ILE A 44 0.47 0.11 4.27
C ILE A 44 -0.08 -1.16 3.61
N GLY A 45 -0.23 -1.13 2.28
CA GLY A 45 -0.65 -2.28 1.48
C GLY A 45 0.46 -3.30 1.22
N LYS A 46 1.69 -3.02 1.66
CA LYS A 46 2.76 -4.03 1.68
C LYS A 46 2.38 -5.03 2.76
N GLY A 47 1.76 -6.12 2.33
CA GLY A 47 1.37 -7.22 3.20
C GLY A 47 2.53 -7.71 4.08
N PRO A 48 2.22 -8.53 5.10
CA PRO A 48 3.19 -9.02 6.05
C PRO A 48 4.46 -9.52 5.36
N ASN A 49 5.61 -8.95 5.73
CA ASN A 49 6.88 -9.30 5.12
C ASN A 49 7.30 -10.70 5.58
N ALA A 50 7.14 -11.70 4.71
CA ALA A 50 7.49 -13.10 5.00
C ALA A 50 8.93 -13.26 5.51
N LEU A 51 9.86 -12.40 5.08
CA LEU A 51 11.24 -12.41 5.55
C LEU A 51 11.36 -12.13 7.06
N LEU A 52 10.55 -11.19 7.58
CA LEU A 52 10.52 -10.90 9.03
C LEU A 52 9.99 -12.09 9.83
N TYR A 53 9.00 -12.80 9.30
CA TYR A 53 8.48 -14.02 9.94
C TYR A 53 9.51 -15.14 9.97
N ILE A 54 10.28 -15.32 8.91
CA ILE A 54 11.37 -16.31 8.86
C ILE A 54 12.44 -15.97 9.90
N ILE A 55 12.83 -14.68 10.01
CA ILE A 55 13.81 -14.24 11.00
C ILE A 55 13.32 -14.52 12.42
N ILE A 56 12.06 -14.18 12.72
CA ILE A 56 11.46 -14.44 14.03
C ILE A 56 11.43 -15.95 14.32
N ALA A 57 11.05 -16.78 13.35
CA ALA A 57 11.02 -18.24 13.51
C ALA A 57 12.41 -18.81 13.82
N VAL A 58 13.45 -18.35 13.12
CA VAL A 58 14.84 -18.79 13.37
C VAL A 58 15.31 -18.34 14.76
N VAL A 59 15.00 -17.12 15.18
CA VAL A 59 15.37 -16.62 16.52
C VAL A 59 14.68 -17.41 17.62
N VAL A 60 13.39 -17.71 17.46
CA VAL A 60 12.63 -18.52 18.43
C VAL A 60 13.18 -19.95 18.49
N LEU A 61 13.46 -20.58 17.34
CA LEU A 61 14.07 -21.91 17.31
C LEU A 61 15.46 -21.93 17.94
N TYR A 62 16.28 -20.91 17.70
CA TYR A 62 17.61 -20.78 18.29
C TYR A 62 17.56 -20.60 19.81
N LEU A 63 16.66 -19.75 20.31
CA LEU A 63 16.45 -19.57 21.74
C LEU A 63 15.88 -20.84 22.41
N ALA A 64 15.00 -21.58 21.71
CA ALA A 64 14.51 -22.86 22.17
C ALA A 64 15.64 -23.90 22.28
N PHE A 65 16.51 -23.96 21.27
CA PHE A 65 17.63 -24.90 21.21
C PHE A 65 18.71 -24.60 22.26
N THR A 66 18.97 -23.33 22.54
CA THR A 66 19.97 -22.90 23.54
C THR A 66 19.45 -22.93 24.99
N GLY A 67 18.21 -23.38 25.22
CA GLY A 67 17.61 -23.44 26.55
C GLY A 67 17.29 -22.06 27.16
N GLY A 68 17.36 -20.99 26.36
CA GLY A 68 17.08 -19.62 26.79
C GLY A 68 15.59 -19.29 26.89
N ILE A 69 14.71 -20.19 26.43
CA ILE A 69 13.26 -20.07 26.63
C ILE A 69 12.91 -20.81 27.92
N PRO A 70 12.51 -20.12 29.00
CA PRO A 70 11.94 -20.77 30.17
C PRO A 70 10.57 -21.30 29.77
N TRP A 71 10.51 -22.55 29.32
CA TRP A 71 9.27 -23.31 29.21
C TRP A 71 8.81 -23.63 30.63
N LYS A 72 8.08 -22.71 31.26
CA LYS A 72 7.27 -22.98 32.45
C LYS A 72 5.87 -23.40 32.03
#